data_AF-A0A4R3KUV6-F1
#
_entry.id   AF-A0A4R3KUV6-F1
#
_cell.length_a   1.000
_cell.length_b   1.000
_cell.length_c   1.000
_cell.angle_alpha   90.00
_cell.angle_beta   90.00
_cell.angle_gamma   90.00
#
_symmetry.space_group_name_H-M   'P 1'
#
loop_
_entity.id
_entity.type
_entity.pdbx_description
1 polymer ?
#
loop_
_entity_poly.entity_id
_entity_poly.type
_entity_poly.pdbx_seq_one_letter_code
_entity_poly.pdbx_strand_id
1 'polypeptide(L)' 'MRNELVFAEGFTILNDSYKSNPSSLLAALDTLYSMKQYEQKIAVIGDMLGLGDEEIKMHEEIGEKINPKEI' A
#
# COMPACT_ATOMS: atom_id res chain seq x y z
N MET A 1 -8.56 -2.03 -9.53
CA MET A 1 -9.13 -3.20 -8.79
C MET A 1 -9.16 -2.91 -7.29
N ARG A 2 -9.85 -3.70 -6.47
CA ARG A 2 -9.91 -3.48 -5.01
C ARG A 2 -9.58 -4.76 -4.27
N ASN A 3 -8.52 -4.75 -3.46
CA ASN A 3 -8.06 -5.90 -2.66
C ASN A 3 -8.08 -7.24 -3.41
N GLU A 4 -7.59 -7.26 -4.65
CA GLU A 4 -7.55 -8.47 -5.46
C GLU A 4 -6.23 -9.21 -5.27
N LEU A 5 -6.26 -10.55 -5.14
CA LEU A 5 -5.07 -11.38 -5.17
C LEU A 5 -4.87 -11.98 -6.56
N VAL A 6 -3.74 -11.66 -7.19
CA VAL A 6 -3.31 -12.26 -8.45
C VAL A 6 -2.13 -13.19 -8.17
N PHE A 7 -2.24 -14.44 -8.61
CA PHE A 7 -1.19 -15.43 -8.45
C PHE A 7 -0.31 -15.46 -9.71
N ALA A 8 0.99 -15.30 -9.53
CA ALA A 8 1.99 -15.39 -10.57
C ALA A 8 3.00 -16.50 -10.23
N GLU A 9 3.83 -16.87 -11.20
CA GLU A 9 4.90 -17.84 -10.95
C GLU A 9 5.92 -17.25 -9.97
N GLY A 10 5.99 -17.83 -8.76
CA GLY A 10 6.94 -17.46 -7.72
C GLY A 10 6.51 -16.31 -6.80
N PHE A 11 5.38 -15.63 -7.04
CA PHE A 11 4.91 -14.55 -6.16
C PHE A 11 3.39 -14.31 -6.25
N THR A 12 2.86 -13.56 -5.29
CA THR A 12 1.46 -13.10 -5.27
C THR A 12 1.42 -11.59 -5.30
N ILE A 13 0.48 -11.02 -6.06
CA ILE A 13 0.23 -9.58 -6.13
C ILE A 13 -1.05 -9.27 -5.36
N LEU A 14 -0.97 -8.39 -4.37
CA LEU A 14 -2.12 -7.71 -3.78
C LEU A 14 -2.40 -6.43 -4.57
N ASN A 15 -3.44 -6.44 -5.40
CA ASN A 15 -3.79 -5.37 -6.33
C ASN A 15 -4.92 -4.48 -5.78
N ASP A 16 -4.54 -3.34 -5.19
CA ASP A 16 -5.46 -2.29 -4.72
C ASP A 16 -5.31 -0.97 -5.50
N SER A 17 -5.26 -1.07 -6.83
CA SER A 17 -4.93 0.04 -7.74
C SER A 17 -6.11 0.92 -8.18
N TYR A 18 -7.30 0.79 -7.59
CA TYR A 18 -8.48 1.58 -8.04
C TYR A 18 -8.46 3.05 -7.60
N LYS A 19 -8.11 3.33 -6.34
CA LYS A 19 -8.10 4.68 -5.77
C LYS A 19 -7.12 4.76 -4.61
N SER A 20 -6.17 5.70 -4.68
CA SER A 20 -5.26 5.99 -3.59
C SER A 20 -5.73 7.22 -2.81
N ASN A 21 -5.76 7.11 -1.49
CA ASN A 21 -5.92 8.18 -0.52
C ASN A 21 -5.32 7.70 0.82
N PRO A 22 -5.08 8.58 1.80
CA PRO A 22 -4.41 8.20 3.03
C PRO A 22 -5.05 7.01 3.76
N SER A 23 -6.38 6.98 3.83
CA SER A 23 -7.09 5.89 4.53
C SER A 23 -7.03 4.57 3.77
N SER A 24 -7.13 4.57 2.44
CA SER A 24 -7.07 3.33 1.66
C SER A 24 -5.67 2.75 1.64
N LEU A 25 -4.63 3.58 1.54
CA LEU A 25 -3.24 3.13 1.59
C LEU A 25 -2.93 2.44 2.93
N LEU A 26 -3.34 3.03 4.07
CA LEU A 26 -3.15 2.39 5.38
C LEU A 26 -3.87 1.04 5.48
N ALA A 27 -5.10 0.94 4.98
CA ALA A 27 -5.85 -0.33 4.97
C ALA A 27 -5.19 -1.41 4.08
N ALA A 28 -4.64 -1.01 2.93
CA ALA A 28 -3.90 -1.91 2.05
C ALA A 28 -2.59 -2.38 2.70
N LEU A 29 -1.88 -1.49 3.39
CA LEU A 29 -0.67 -1.84 4.17
C LEU A 29 -1.00 -2.79 5.33
N ASP A 30 -2.05 -2.54 6.11
CA ASP A 30 -2.48 -3.44 7.18
C ASP A 30 -2.79 -4.85 6.63
N THR A 31 -3.43 -4.91 5.46
CA THR A 31 -3.70 -6.16 4.76
C THR A 31 -2.38 -6.86 4.39
N LEU A 32 -1.43 -6.16 3.77
CA LEU A 32 -0.11 -6.68 3.42
C LEU A 32 0.69 -7.15 4.65
N TYR A 33 0.65 -6.40 5.76
CA TYR A 33 1.31 -6.73 7.02
C TYR A 33 0.76 -8.00 7.64
N SER A 34 -0.56 -8.23 7.51
CA SER A 34 -1.22 -9.43 8.02
C SER A 34 -0.84 -10.72 7.28
N MET A 35 -0.30 -10.63 6.06
CA MET A 35 0.11 -11.78 5.26
C MET A 35 1.45 -12.37 5.73
N LYS A 36 1.43 -13.04 6.88
CA LYS A 36 2.63 -13.59 7.55
C LYS A 36 3.24 -14.81 6.85
N GLN A 37 2.56 -15.38 5.84
CA GLN A 37 3.07 -16.50 5.06
C GLN A 37 4.14 -16.12 4.03
N TYR A 38 4.36 -14.82 3.76
CA TYR A 38 5.36 -14.35 2.82
C TYR A 38 6.58 -13.82 3.57
N GLU A 39 7.76 -14.34 3.22
CA GLU A 39 9.04 -13.92 3.80
C GLU A 39 9.50 -12.55 3.28
N GLN A 40 9.22 -12.26 2.01
CA GLN A 40 9.51 -10.99 1.37
C GLN A 40 8.21 -10.31 0.93
N LYS A 41 8.10 -9.02 1.24
CA LYS A 41 7.00 -8.16 0.81
C LYS A 41 7.62 -6.99 0.05
N ILE A 42 6.88 -6.43 -0.89
CA ILE A 42 7.29 -5.24 -1.64
C ILE A 42 6.05 -4.38 -1.79
N ALA A 43 6.14 -3.12 -1.35
CA ALA A 43 5.08 -2.14 -1.56
C ALA A 43 5.44 -1.23 -2.74
N VAL A 44 4.56 -1.19 -3.75
CA VAL A 44 4.64 -0.23 -4.87
C VAL A 44 3.53 0.79 -4.67
N ILE A 45 3.91 2.00 -4.28
CA ILE A 45 2.98 3.07 -3.90
C ILE A 45 3.13 4.21 -4.89
N GLY A 46 2.02 4.66 -5.47
CA GLY A 46 1.96 5.83 -6.35
C GLY A 46 1.31 7.04 -5.68
N ASP A 47 1.32 8.16 -6.40
CA ASP A 47 0.80 9.44 -5.91
C ASP A 47 -0.70 9.38 -5.57
N MET A 48 -1.07 10.08 -4.49
CA MET A 48 -2.46 10.28 -4.11
C MET A 48 -2.95 11.58 -4.74
N LEU A 49 -3.62 11.47 -5.88
CA LEU A 49 -4.12 12.64 -6.61
C LEU A 49 -5.34 13.27 -5.91
N GLY A 50 -5.46 14.59 -6.02
CA GLY A 50 -6.64 15.33 -5.57
C GLY A 50 -6.66 15.66 -4.06
N LEU A 51 -5.49 15.70 -3.42
CA LEU A 51 -5.34 16.10 -2.01
C LEU A 51 -5.30 17.62 -1.80
N GLY A 52 -5.11 18.40 -2.87
CA GLY A 52 -5.07 19.86 -2.80
C GLY A 52 -3.77 20.36 -2.13
N ASP A 53 -3.85 21.49 -1.44
CA ASP A 53 -2.67 22.19 -0.90
C ASP A 53 -1.87 21.38 0.14
N GLU A 54 -2.50 20.37 0.75
CA GLU A 54 -1.87 19.51 1.77
C GLU A 54 -1.23 18.24 1.18
N GLU A 55 -1.15 18.09 -0.15
CA GLU A 55 -0.68 16.87 -0.82
C GLU A 55 0.68 16.39 -0.30
N ILE A 56 1.70 17.26 -0.29
CA ILE A 56 3.06 16.90 0.16
C ILE A 56 3.03 16.45 1.62
N LYS A 57 2.40 17.23 2.49
CA LYS A 57 2.34 16.92 3.93
C LYS A 57 1.61 15.60 4.19
N MET A 58 0.51 15.34 3.50
CA MET A 58 -0.20 14.06 3.64
C MET A 58 0.62 12.87 3.13
N HIS A 59 1.41 13.06 2.06
CA HIS A 59 2.35 12.05 1.59
C HIS A 59 3.45 11.77 2.62
N GLU A 60 4.04 12.80 3.22
CA GLU A 60 5.04 12.69 4.28
C GLU A 60 4.47 11.99 5.53
N GLU A 61 3.33 12.45 6.05
CA GLU A 61 2.67 11.89 7.24
C GLU A 61 2.30 10.41 7.07
N ILE A 62 1.94 9.99 5.87
CA ILE A 62 1.64 8.57 5.60
C ILE A 62 2.93 7.78 5.41
N GLY A 63 3.95 8.34 4.76
CA GLY A 63 5.27 7.74 4.64
C GLY A 63 5.88 7.39 6.00
N GLU A 64 5.75 8.28 6.99
CA GLU A 64 6.22 8.06 8.37
C GLU A 64 5.52 6.89 9.09
N LYS A 65 4.30 6.53 8.67
CA LYS A 65 3.53 5.43 9.27
C LYS A 65 3.88 4.06 8.68
N ILE A 66 4.63 4.02 7.58
CA ILE A 66 5.03 2.76 6.94
C ILE A 66 6.08 2.09 7.82
N ASN A 67 5.83 0.84 8.21
CA ASN A 67 6.76 0.05 9.00
C ASN A 67 7.79 -0.65 8.09
N PRO A 68 9.07 -0.24 8.08
CA PRO A 68 10.10 -0.82 7.21
C PRO A 68 10.52 -2.25 7.60
N LYS A 69 9.96 -2.82 8.67
CA LYS A 69 10.17 -4.22 9.05
C LYS A 69 9.10 -5.17 8.50
N GLU A 70 8.02 -4.60 7.95
CA GLU A 70 6.88 -5.36 7.42
C GLU A 70 6.77 -5.27 5.88
N ILE A 71 7.69 -4.56 5.25
CA ILE A 71 7.91 -4.45 3.80
C ILE A 71 9.40 -4.60 3.47
#